data_AF-A0A831NYA8-F1
#
_entry.id   AF-A0A831NYA8-F1
#
_cell.length_a   1.000
_cell.length_b   1.000
_cell.length_c   1.000
_cell.angle_alpha   90.00
_cell.angle_beta   90.00
_cell.angle_gamma   90.00
#
_symmetry.space_group_name_H-M   'P 1'
#
loop_
_entity.id
_entity.type
_entity.pdbx_description
1 polymer ?
#
loop_
_entity_poly.entity_id
_entity_poly.type
_entity_poly.pdbx_seq_one_letter_code
_entity_poly.pdbx_strand_id
1 'polypeptide(L)'
;HEELRHSGFEHLVAGGIVLTGGSSKMEGLVDLAEEVFHMPVRLGIPQYVTGLVDVVRNPIHATGVGLLLFGQQNSHINVPHENKGALRATWERMKGWFQGNF
;
A
#
# COMPACT_ATOMS: atom_id res chain seq x y z
N HIS A 1 1.61 -28.19 -1.24
CA HIS A 1 0.29 -28.85 -1.34
C HIS A 1 -0.42 -28.97 0.01
N GLU A 2 0.26 -29.40 1.08
CA GLU A 2 -0.40 -29.69 2.37
C GLU A 2 -0.94 -28.45 3.10
N GLU A 3 -0.21 -27.33 3.11
CA GLU A 3 -0.64 -26.07 3.77
C GLU A 3 -1.80 -25.35 3.07
N LEU A 4 -1.91 -25.41 1.74
CA LEU A 4 -3.03 -24.81 1.00
C LEU A 4 -4.36 -25.53 1.27
N ARG A 5 -4.30 -26.86 1.37
CA ARG A 5 -5.44 -27.68 1.82
C ARG A 5 -5.80 -27.40 3.28
N HIS A 6 -4.79 -27.33 4.15
CA HIS A 6 -5.00 -27.17 5.59
C HIS A 6 -5.54 -25.78 5.96
N SER A 7 -5.30 -24.78 5.12
CA SER A 7 -5.78 -23.40 5.31
C SER A 7 -7.16 -23.13 4.71
N GLY A 8 -7.76 -24.10 4.00
CA GLY A 8 -9.10 -23.98 3.41
C GLY A 8 -9.18 -23.05 2.19
N PHE A 9 -8.04 -22.58 1.67
CA PHE A 9 -7.98 -21.66 0.53
C PHE A 9 -8.05 -22.36 -0.83
N GLU A 10 -8.23 -23.68 -0.88
CA GLU A 10 -8.21 -24.48 -2.11
C GLU A 10 -9.26 -24.05 -3.15
N HIS A 11 -10.38 -23.46 -2.71
CA HIS A 11 -11.40 -22.86 -3.58
C HIS A 11 -11.22 -21.35 -3.84
N LEU A 12 -10.29 -20.68 -3.16
CA LEU A 12 -10.04 -19.23 -3.30
C LEU A 12 -9.01 -18.90 -4.40
N VAL A 13 -8.37 -19.92 -5.00
CA VAL A 13 -7.35 -19.75 -6.04
C VAL A 13 -7.94 -19.80 -7.47
N ALA A 14 -9.22 -19.41 -7.65
CA ALA A 14 -9.82 -19.37 -8.99
C ALA A 14 -9.09 -18.42 -9.96
N GLY A 15 -8.29 -17.48 -9.45
CA GLY A 15 -7.52 -16.49 -10.23
C GLY A 15 -6.05 -16.83 -10.49
N GLY A 16 -5.57 -18.03 -10.13
CA GLY A 16 -4.18 -18.43 -10.28
C GLY A 16 -3.21 -17.73 -9.31
N ILE A 17 -1.90 -17.85 -9.56
CA ILE A 17 -0.82 -17.33 -8.71
C ILE A 17 -0.21 -16.06 -9.31
N VAL A 18 0.19 -15.13 -8.44
CA VAL A 18 0.94 -13.91 -8.82
C VAL A 18 2.30 -13.90 -8.12
N LEU A 19 3.37 -13.88 -8.89
CA LEU A 19 4.73 -13.75 -8.36
C LEU A 19 5.17 -12.29 -8.34
N THR A 20 5.79 -11.84 -7.26
CA THR A 20 6.29 -10.46 -7.10
C THR A 20 7.70 -10.43 -6.50
N GLY A 21 8.30 -9.25 -6.38
CA GLY A 21 9.66 -9.08 -5.83
C GLY A 21 10.77 -9.34 -6.84
N GLY A 22 12.03 -9.15 -6.44
CA GLY A 22 13.17 -9.28 -7.36
C GLY A 22 13.38 -10.67 -7.93
N SER A 23 13.27 -11.70 -7.07
CA SER A 23 13.45 -13.10 -7.48
C SER A 23 12.43 -13.55 -8.51
N SER A 24 11.25 -12.91 -8.56
CA SER A 24 10.20 -13.26 -9.54
C SER A 24 10.61 -13.01 -11.00
N LYS A 25 11.69 -12.25 -11.25
CA LYS A 25 12.23 -11.97 -12.57
C LYS A 25 13.23 -13.01 -13.09
N MET A 26 13.53 -14.04 -12.30
CA MET A 26 14.39 -15.13 -12.75
C MET A 26 13.78 -15.79 -13.99
N GLU A 27 14.59 -15.95 -15.03
CA GLU A 27 14.17 -16.60 -16.26
C GLU A 27 13.69 -18.03 -15.98
N GLY A 28 12.57 -18.43 -16.60
CA GLY A 28 11.96 -19.74 -16.42
C GLY A 28 11.21 -19.94 -15.09
N LEU A 29 11.21 -18.97 -14.17
CA LEU A 29 10.53 -19.14 -12.88
C LEU A 29 9.02 -19.26 -13.01
N VAL A 30 8.41 -18.51 -13.92
CA VAL A 30 6.96 -18.57 -14.16
C VAL A 30 6.59 -19.96 -14.69
N ASP A 31 7.32 -20.45 -15.68
CA ASP A 31 7.07 -21.77 -16.28
C ASP A 31 7.24 -22.90 -15.23
N LEU A 32 8.31 -22.82 -14.43
CA LEU A 32 8.54 -23.76 -13.33
C LEU A 32 7.41 -23.70 -12.28
N ALA A 33 6.94 -22.50 -11.95
CA ALA A 33 5.84 -22.35 -11.01
C ALA A 33 4.52 -22.92 -11.58
N GLU A 34 4.24 -22.72 -12.87
CA GLU A 34 3.09 -23.35 -13.53
C GLU A 34 3.17 -24.88 -13.49
N GLU A 35 4.36 -25.45 -13.73
CA GLU A 35 4.60 -26.90 -13.64
C GLU A 35 4.37 -27.42 -12.21
N VAL A 36 4.92 -26.74 -11.19
CA VAL A 36 4.85 -27.16 -9.78
C VAL A 36 3.43 -27.02 -9.22
N PHE A 37 2.72 -25.95 -9.58
CA PHE A 37 1.42 -25.64 -8.98
C PHE A 37 0.24 -26.16 -9.81
N HIS A 38 0.43 -26.53 -11.08
CA HIS A 38 -0.64 -26.94 -12.00
C HIS A 38 -1.76 -25.89 -12.12
N MET A 39 -1.40 -24.61 -12.05
CA MET A 39 -2.31 -23.47 -12.10
C MET A 39 -1.67 -22.33 -12.90
N PRO A 40 -2.47 -21.43 -13.52
CA PRO A 40 -1.92 -20.25 -14.19
C PRO A 40 -1.09 -19.40 -13.23
N VAL A 41 0.13 -19.04 -13.63
CA VAL A 41 1.02 -18.17 -12.86
C VAL A 41 1.38 -16.94 -13.70
N ARG A 42 1.38 -15.75 -13.08
CA ARG A 42 1.77 -14.51 -13.76
C ARG A 42 2.72 -13.67 -12.92
N LEU A 43 3.50 -12.85 -13.60
CA LEU A 43 4.35 -11.85 -12.98
C LEU A 43 3.52 -10.63 -12.57
N GLY A 44 3.57 -10.25 -11.30
CA GLY A 44 2.86 -9.10 -10.73
C GLY A 44 3.67 -7.82 -10.85
N ILE A 45 3.07 -6.81 -11.48
CA ILE A 45 3.63 -5.46 -11.60
C ILE A 45 2.81 -4.49 -10.75
N PRO A 46 3.43 -3.61 -9.94
CA PRO A 46 2.72 -2.62 -9.14
C PRO A 46 1.80 -1.76 -10.01
N GLN A 47 0.57 -1.53 -9.54
CA GLN A 47 -0.46 -0.72 -10.23
C GLN A 47 -0.88 0.46 -9.33
N TYR A 48 -1.73 1.35 -9.87
CA TYR A 48 -2.33 2.47 -9.13
C TYR A 48 -1.34 3.56 -8.68
N VAL A 49 -0.25 3.73 -9.42
CA VAL A 49 0.74 4.80 -9.20
C VAL A 49 0.86 5.64 -10.46
N THR A 50 0.87 6.96 -10.32
CA THR A 50 1.03 7.93 -11.43
C THR A 50 2.30 8.76 -11.26
N GLY A 51 2.78 9.40 -12.34
CA GLY A 51 3.94 10.30 -12.32
C GLY A 51 5.32 9.62 -12.31
N LEU A 52 5.46 8.43 -11.72
CA LEU A 52 6.72 7.66 -11.65
C LEU A 52 6.64 6.29 -12.33
N VAL A 53 5.67 6.13 -13.25
CA VAL A 53 5.21 4.83 -13.76
C VAL A 53 6.33 4.02 -14.42
N ASP A 54 7.26 4.68 -15.11
CA ASP A 54 8.35 4.01 -15.82
C ASP A 54 9.39 3.39 -14.87
N VAL A 55 9.55 3.93 -13.66
CA VAL A 55 10.47 3.38 -12.65
C VAL A 55 9.81 2.24 -11.88
N VAL A 56 8.53 2.38 -11.54
CA VAL A 56 7.82 1.43 -10.67
C VAL A 56 7.22 0.23 -11.42
N ARG A 57 7.34 0.19 -12.75
CA ARG A 57 6.97 -0.95 -13.62
C ARG A 57 7.93 -2.14 -13.50
N ASN A 58 8.16 -2.57 -12.27
CA ASN A 58 9.05 -3.66 -11.96
C ASN A 58 8.55 -4.39 -10.69
N PRO A 59 8.45 -5.74 -10.69
CA PRO A 59 8.01 -6.51 -9.53
C PRO A 59 8.81 -6.23 -8.25
N ILE A 60 10.06 -5.76 -8.38
CA ILE A 60 10.92 -5.34 -7.26
C ILE A 60 10.24 -4.28 -6.38
N HIS A 61 9.38 -3.43 -6.95
CA HIS A 61 8.75 -2.32 -6.23
C HIS A 61 7.38 -2.67 -5.63
N ALA A 62 6.90 -3.92 -5.77
CA ALA A 62 5.56 -4.33 -5.31
C ALA A 62 5.30 -4.05 -3.84
N THR A 63 6.24 -4.41 -2.96
CA THR A 63 6.08 -4.19 -1.52
C THR A 63 6.07 -2.70 -1.17
N GLY A 64 7.03 -1.93 -1.71
CA GLY A 64 7.12 -0.50 -1.42
C GLY A 64 5.88 0.27 -1.88
N VAL A 65 5.42 0.01 -3.11
CA VAL A 65 4.18 0.61 -3.63
C VAL A 65 2.97 0.18 -2.80
N GLY A 66 2.85 -1.10 -2.46
CA GLY A 66 1.76 -1.61 -1.63
C GLY A 66 1.69 -0.95 -0.25
N LEU A 67 2.84 -0.71 0.39
CA LEU A 67 2.90 0.00 1.67
C LEU A 67 2.45 1.45 1.56
N LEU A 68 2.83 2.16 0.50
CA LEU A 68 2.39 3.54 0.27
C LEU A 68 0.88 3.61 0.02
N LEU A 69 0.34 2.70 -0.80
CA LEU A 69 -1.10 2.61 -1.04
C LEU A 69 -1.87 2.26 0.23
N PHE A 70 -1.36 1.31 1.03
CA PHE A 70 -1.94 0.95 2.33
C PHE A 70 -1.94 2.14 3.28
N GLY A 71 -0.82 2.87 3.37
CA GLY A 71 -0.72 4.09 4.15
C GLY A 71 -1.74 5.14 3.70
N GLN A 72 -1.85 5.39 2.40
CA GLN A 72 -2.82 6.32 1.82
C GLN A 72 -4.28 5.92 2.14
N GLN A 73 -4.64 4.65 1.94
CA GLN A 73 -6.00 4.15 2.16
C GLN A 73 -6.37 4.16 3.65
N ASN A 74 -5.41 3.87 4.51
CA ASN A 74 -5.58 3.84 5.97
C ASN A 74 -5.15 5.16 6.63
N SER A 75 -5.00 6.24 5.86
CA SER A 75 -4.75 7.59 6.37
C SER A 75 -6.01 8.19 7.02
N HIS A 76 -6.48 7.53 8.08
CA HIS A 76 -7.02 8.21 9.26
C HIS A 76 -5.89 8.68 10.18
N ILE A 77 -4.64 8.67 9.69
CA ILE A 77 -3.54 9.35 10.34
C ILE A 77 -3.90 10.84 10.33
N ASN A 78 -4.29 11.34 11.51
CA ASN A 78 -4.31 12.75 11.82
C ASN A 78 -2.89 13.29 11.61
N VAL A 79 -2.53 13.61 10.37
CA VAL A 79 -1.39 14.47 10.11
C VAL A 79 -1.73 15.74 10.87
N PRO A 80 -0.95 16.15 11.90
CA PRO A 80 -1.25 17.37 12.63
C PRO A 80 -1.19 18.50 11.61
N HIS A 81 -2.34 18.95 11.14
CA HIS A 81 -2.43 20.20 10.42
C HIS A 81 -1.94 21.22 11.44
N GLU A 82 -0.81 21.87 11.15
CA GLU A 82 -0.34 23.01 11.91
C GLU A 82 -1.48 24.03 11.93
N ASN A 83 -2.24 24.02 13.02
CA ASN A 83 -3.53 24.65 13.07
C ASN A 83 -3.29 26.13 13.39
N LYS A 84 -2.92 26.91 12.36
CA LYS A 84 -2.75 28.37 12.46
C LYS A 84 -4.01 29.04 13.05
N GLY A 85 -5.17 28.40 12.92
CA GLY A 85 -6.43 28.81 13.56
C GLY A 85 -6.44 28.67 15.09
N ALA A 86 -5.75 27.68 15.65
CA ALA A 86 -5.68 27.48 17.10
C ALA A 86 -4.92 28.61 17.80
N LEU A 87 -3.79 29.05 17.22
CA LEU A 87 -3.01 30.20 17.71
C LEU A 87 -3.78 31.52 17.59
N ARG A 88 -4.58 31.66 16.53
CA ARG A 88 -5.43 32.85 16.30
C ARG A 88 -6.60 32.90 17.29
N ALA A 89 -7.20 31.75 17.60
CA ALA A 89 -8.28 31.63 18.56
C ALA A 89 -7.82 31.90 20.02
N THR A 90 -6.61 31.48 20.39
CA THR A 90 -6.02 31.86 21.68
C THR A 90 -5.67 33.34 21.75
N TRP A 91 -5.16 33.94 20.67
CA TRP A 91 -4.91 35.38 20.60
C TRP A 91 -6.19 36.21 20.77
N GLU A 92 -7.29 35.82 20.13
CA GLU A 92 -8.57 36.52 20.27
C GLU A 92 -9.15 36.43 21.68
N ARG A 93 -9.00 35.28 22.35
CA ARG A 93 -9.41 35.10 23.75
C ARG A 93 -8.60 35.99 24.70
N MET A 94 -7.29 36.11 24.49
CA MET A 94 -6.43 37.00 25.30
C MET A 94 -6.76 38.47 25.08
N LYS A 95 -7.04 38.86 23.83
CA LYS A 95 -7.46 40.23 23.49
C LYS A 95 -8.81 40.58 24.15
N GLY A 96 -9.76 39.65 24.15
CA GLY A 96 -11.06 39.83 24.81
C GLY A 96 -10.94 40.02 26.32
N TRP A 97 -10.03 39.31 26.99
CA TRP A 97 -9.78 39.51 28.41
C TRP A 97 -9.19 40.89 28.72
N PHE A 98 -8.24 41.34 27.89
CA PHE A 98 -7.61 42.65 28.08
C PHE A 98 -8.56 43.82 27.82
N GLN A 99 -9.53 43.66 26.91
CA GLN A 99 -10.54 44.66 26.60
C GLN A 99 -11.76 44.65 27.54
N GLY A 100 -11.95 43.58 28.32
CA GLY A 100 -13.07 43.45 29.24
C GLY A 100 -12.78 43.94 30.67
N ASN A 101 -11.52 44.20 31.01
CA ASN A 101 -11.09 44.51 32.38
C ASN A 101 -10.41 45.88 32.57
N PHE A 102 -10.43 46.75 31.55
CA PHE A 102 -10.07 48.17 31.64
C PHE A 102 -11.09 49.04 30.90
#